data_AF-K5WZP2-F1
#
_entry.id   AF-K5WZP2-F1
#
_cell.length_a   1.000
_cell.length_b   1.000
_cell.length_c   1.000
_cell.angle_alpha   90.00
_cell.angle_beta   90.00
_cell.angle_gamma   90.00
#
_symmetry.space_group_name_H-M   'P 1'
#
loop_
_entity.id
_entity.type
_entity.pdbx_description
1 polymer ?
#
loop_
_entity_poly.entity_id
_entity_poly.type
_entity_poly.pdbx_seq_one_letter_code
_entity_poly.pdbx_strand_id
1 'polypeptide(L)'
;MDSVKHFRWGGFVISLETAADWTTRITGLATNARQYGAMQKAIRAKVHPFKAEFRLVGDSQEELAYMVIMQAERLEHYKRDIPVAQFEEGEREAIARSLLEREGVTDYVFKTVHRGIAKLYD
;
A
#
# COMPACT_ATOMS: atom_id res chain seq x y z
N MET A 1 3.12 -15.18 24.34
CA MET A 1 3.62 -14.93 22.98
C MET A 1 2.47 -14.35 22.18
N ASP A 2 2.53 -13.06 21.87
CA ASP A 2 1.51 -12.45 21.02
C ASP A 2 1.59 -13.08 19.62
N SER A 3 0.48 -13.68 19.19
CA SER A 3 0.38 -14.32 17.88
C SER A 3 0.43 -13.26 16.78
N VAL A 4 1.40 -13.35 15.88
CA VAL A 4 1.44 -12.55 14.64
C VAL A 4 0.16 -12.82 13.87
N LYS A 5 -0.58 -11.76 13.53
CA LYS A 5 -1.77 -11.88 12.67
C LYS A 5 -1.33 -11.72 11.22
N HIS A 6 -1.69 -12.69 10.39
CA HIS A 6 -1.34 -12.68 8.99
C HIS A 6 -2.50 -12.15 8.15
N PHE A 7 -2.18 -11.34 7.15
CA PHE A 7 -3.12 -10.76 6.21
C PHE A 7 -2.59 -10.93 4.79
N ARG A 8 -3.51 -10.96 3.85
CA ARG A 8 -3.24 -10.62 2.46
C ARG A 8 -3.80 -9.24 2.17
N TRP A 9 -3.01 -8.38 1.53
CA TRP A 9 -3.42 -7.05 1.09
C TRP A 9 -3.41 -7.01 -0.43
N GLY A 10 -4.47 -6.49 -1.03
CA GLY A 10 -4.64 -6.31 -2.48
C GLY A 10 -4.79 -4.84 -2.82
N GLY A 11 -4.17 -4.40 -3.91
CA GLY A 11 -4.10 -2.98 -4.24
C GLY A 11 -2.96 -2.60 -5.17
N PHE A 12 -2.79 -1.30 -5.39
CA PHE A 12 -1.82 -0.75 -6.33
C PHE A 12 -0.51 -0.43 -5.64
N VAL A 13 0.56 -1.08 -6.10
CA VAL A 13 1.93 -0.85 -5.63
C VAL A 13 2.58 0.20 -6.51
N ILE A 14 3.19 1.20 -5.87
CA ILE A 14 3.95 2.28 -6.49
C ILE A 14 5.36 2.34 -5.90
N SER A 15 6.33 2.75 -6.70
CA SER A 15 7.70 2.95 -6.21
C SER A 15 7.78 4.08 -5.17
N LEU A 16 8.88 4.12 -4.42
CA LEU A 16 9.14 5.23 -3.49
C LEU A 16 9.27 6.58 -4.23
N GLU A 17 9.81 6.57 -5.45
CA GLU A 17 9.99 7.75 -6.29
C GLU A 17 8.63 8.28 -6.76
N THR A 18 7.76 7.40 -7.25
CA THR A 18 6.39 7.74 -7.63
C THR A 18 5.60 8.30 -6.45
N ALA A 19 5.77 7.73 -5.24
CA ALA A 19 5.15 8.23 -4.02
C ALA A 19 5.70 9.61 -3.61
N ALA A 20 7.00 9.85 -3.77
CA ALA A 20 7.62 11.13 -3.47
C ALA A 20 7.11 12.22 -4.43
N ASP A 21 7.07 11.93 -5.73
CA ASP A 21 6.55 12.82 -6.76
C ASP A 21 5.07 13.16 -6.52
N TRP A 22 4.25 12.14 -6.19
CA TRP A 22 2.86 12.36 -5.83
C TRP A 22 2.74 13.26 -4.59
N THR A 23 3.57 13.03 -3.57
CA THR A 23 3.59 13.86 -2.36
C THR A 23 3.97 15.31 -2.67
N THR A 24 4.92 15.54 -3.59
CA THR A 24 5.26 16.88 -4.07
C THR A 24 4.08 17.55 -4.76
N ARG A 25 3.34 16.83 -5.61
CA ARG A 25 2.12 17.38 -6.25
C ARG A 25 1.04 17.74 -5.23
N ILE A 26 0.85 16.92 -4.19
CA ILE A 26 -0.14 17.16 -3.13
C ILE A 26 0.21 18.41 -2.32
N THR A 27 1.48 18.56 -1.95
CA THR A 27 1.92 19.53 -0.94
C THR A 27 2.52 20.81 -1.53
N GLY A 28 2.93 20.79 -2.79
CA GLY A 28 3.72 21.86 -3.42
C GLY A 28 5.19 21.90 -2.95
N LEU A 29 5.64 20.95 -2.13
CA LEU A 29 6.99 20.91 -1.57
C LEU A 29 7.79 19.74 -2.16
N ALA A 30 9.02 20.02 -2.59
CA ALA A 30 9.94 18.99 -3.07
C ALA A 30 10.14 17.93 -1.98
N THR A 31 9.78 16.68 -2.30
CA THR A 31 9.81 15.54 -1.40
C THR A 31 10.70 14.47 -2.03
N ASN A 32 11.57 13.84 -1.24
CA ASN A 32 12.41 12.75 -1.69
C ASN A 32 11.94 11.39 -1.14
N ALA A 33 12.40 10.31 -1.79
CA ALA A 33 12.01 8.92 -1.50
C ALA A 33 12.35 8.42 -0.07
N ARG A 34 13.17 9.16 0.72
CA ARG A 34 13.50 8.80 2.11
C ARG A 34 12.57 9.43 3.14
N GLN A 35 11.69 10.36 2.73
CA GLN A 35 10.77 11.07 3.62
C GLN A 35 9.47 10.27 3.86
N TYR A 36 9.61 9.03 4.35
CA TYR A 36 8.51 8.08 4.51
C TYR A 36 7.32 8.63 5.29
N GLY A 37 7.56 9.35 6.39
CA GLY A 37 6.49 9.92 7.20
C GLY A 37 5.66 10.97 6.45
N ALA A 38 6.32 11.80 5.63
CA ALA A 38 5.64 12.82 4.83
C ALA A 38 4.77 12.18 3.75
N MET A 39 5.34 11.22 3.01
CA MET A 39 4.61 10.47 1.98
C MET A 39 3.41 9.72 2.57
N GLN A 40 3.64 8.98 3.66
CA GLN A 40 2.60 8.25 4.38
C GLN A 40 1.46 9.17 4.82
N LYS A 41 1.76 10.34 5.38
CA LYS A 41 0.74 11.28 5.87
C LYS A 41 -0.05 11.90 4.72
N ALA A 42 0.63 12.44 3.71
CA ALA A 42 0.00 13.17 2.62
C ALA A 42 -0.87 12.27 1.75
N ILE A 43 -0.34 11.12 1.33
CA ILE A 43 -1.05 10.22 0.42
C ILE A 43 -2.18 9.48 1.16
N ARG A 44 -1.97 9.06 2.42
CA ARG A 44 -3.06 8.45 3.20
C ARG A 44 -4.28 9.38 3.29
N ALA A 45 -4.07 10.68 3.47
CA ALA A 45 -5.17 11.65 3.49
C ALA A 45 -5.92 11.73 2.14
N LYS A 46 -5.24 11.48 1.01
CA LYS A 46 -5.85 11.46 -0.33
C LYS A 46 -6.65 10.19 -0.60
N VAL A 47 -6.16 9.03 -0.16
CA VAL A 47 -6.81 7.74 -0.46
C VAL A 47 -7.88 7.35 0.56
N HIS A 48 -7.83 7.87 1.78
CA HIS A 48 -8.78 7.56 2.86
C HIS A 48 -10.26 7.80 2.50
N PRO A 49 -10.66 8.88 1.79
CA PRO A 49 -12.04 9.07 1.34
C PRO A 49 -12.60 7.92 0.49
N PHE A 50 -11.73 7.14 -0.15
CA PHE A 50 -12.08 5.98 -0.96
C PHE A 50 -12.11 4.67 -0.15
N LYS A 51 -12.05 4.78 1.19
CA LYS A 51 -11.93 3.66 2.13
C LYS A 51 -10.72 2.76 1.80
N ALA A 52 -9.66 3.39 1.31
CA ALA A 52 -8.39 2.78 1.01
C ALA A 52 -7.37 3.16 2.10
N GLU A 53 -6.43 2.26 2.34
CA GLU A 53 -5.28 2.53 3.18
C GLU A 53 -4.03 2.77 2.33
N PHE A 54 -3.01 3.36 2.93
CA PHE A 54 -1.71 3.54 2.28
C PHE A 54 -0.64 3.03 3.21
N ARG A 55 0.23 2.11 2.77
CA ARG A 55 1.28 1.55 3.64
C ARG A 55 2.53 1.20 2.84
N LEU A 56 3.66 1.24 3.53
CA LEU A 56 4.92 0.70 3.03
C LEU A 56 4.87 -0.85 3.04
N VAL A 57 5.27 -1.45 1.92
CA VAL A 57 5.34 -2.89 1.67
C VAL A 57 6.74 -3.28 1.16
N GLY A 58 7.07 -4.58 1.13
CA GLY A 58 8.41 -5.10 0.81
C GLY A 58 9.13 -5.67 2.04
N ASP A 59 9.86 -6.77 1.88
CA ASP A 59 10.55 -7.46 3.00
C ASP A 59 12.03 -7.08 3.10
N SER A 60 12.60 -6.54 2.03
CA SER A 60 13.96 -6.00 1.96
C SER A 60 13.97 -4.53 1.55
N GLN A 61 15.11 -3.85 1.73
CA GLN A 61 15.28 -2.46 1.28
C GLN A 61 15.07 -2.29 -0.23
N GLU A 62 15.48 -3.28 -1.03
CA GLU A 62 15.37 -3.27 -2.49
C GLU A 62 13.92 -3.46 -2.97
N GLU A 63 13.08 -4.09 -2.15
CA GLU A 63 11.66 -4.33 -2.44
C GLU A 63 10.74 -3.27 -1.83
N LEU A 64 11.28 -2.29 -1.09
CA LEU A 64 10.47 -1.28 -0.42
C LEU A 64 9.68 -0.46 -1.45
N ALA A 65 8.37 -0.49 -1.30
CA ALA A 65 7.43 0.22 -2.13
C ALA A 65 6.24 0.68 -1.29
N TYR A 66 5.44 1.60 -1.82
CA TYR A 66 4.17 1.93 -1.19
C TYR A 66 3.03 1.20 -1.88
N MET A 67 1.99 0.89 -1.11
CA MET A 67 0.77 0.27 -1.62
C MET A 67 -0.44 1.07 -1.20
N VAL A 68 -1.28 1.41 -2.18
CA VAL A 68 -2.67 1.83 -1.96
C VAL A 68 -3.50 0.57 -1.80
N ILE A 69 -3.83 0.24 -0.55
CA ILE A 69 -4.52 -1.00 -0.17
C ILE A 69 -6.03 -0.81 -0.33
N MET A 70 -6.63 -1.62 -1.19
CA MET A 70 -8.06 -1.61 -1.49
C MET A 70 -8.78 -2.82 -0.87
N GLN A 71 -8.07 -3.94 -0.74
CA GLN A 71 -8.57 -5.19 -0.21
C GLN A 71 -7.65 -5.68 0.90
N ALA A 72 -8.23 -6.16 1.98
CA ALA A 72 -7.49 -6.75 3.08
C ALA A 72 -8.30 -7.91 3.66
N GLU A 73 -7.66 -9.07 3.78
CA GLU A 73 -8.28 -10.26 4.35
C GLU A 73 -7.32 -10.92 5.33
N ARG A 74 -7.85 -11.30 6.50
CA ARG A 74 -7.08 -12.01 7.50
C ARG A 74 -6.93 -13.48 7.12
N LEU A 75 -5.72 -13.99 7.20
CA LEU A 75 -5.38 -15.39 6.96
C LEU A 75 -5.37 -16.15 8.28
N GLU A 76 -6.54 -16.64 8.73
CA GLU A 76 -6.70 -17.33 10.03
C GLU A 76 -5.86 -18.62 10.13
N HIS A 77 -5.56 -19.27 9.00
CA HIS A 77 -4.81 -20.52 8.93
C HIS A 77 -3.54 -20.41 8.07
N TYR A 78 -2.88 -19.26 8.13
CA TYR A 78 -1.65 -19.02 7.36
C TYR A 78 -0.58 -20.08 7.63
N LYS A 79 0.02 -20.60 6.55
CA LYS A 79 1.20 -21.46 6.57
C LYS A 79 2.23 -20.89 5.58
N ARG A 80 3.49 -20.78 6.01
CA ARG A 80 4.55 -20.07 5.26
C ARG A 80 4.87 -20.70 3.91
N ASP A 81 4.74 -22.02 3.82
CA ASP A 81 4.99 -22.85 2.66
C ASP A 81 3.82 -22.90 1.67
N ILE A 82 2.65 -22.37 2.05
CA ILE A 82 1.48 -22.31 1.18
C ILE A 82 1.38 -20.90 0.56
N PRO A 83 1.40 -20.78 -0.79
CA PRO A 83 1.20 -19.51 -1.46
C PRO A 83 -0.13 -18.85 -1.07
N VAL A 84 -0.10 -17.53 -0.91
CA VAL A 84 -1.30 -16.75 -0.64
C VAL A 84 -2.08 -16.57 -1.94
N ALA A 85 -3.40 -16.83 -1.88
CA ALA A 85 -4.30 -16.61 -3.00
C ALA A 85 -4.31 -15.13 -3.41
N GLN A 86 -4.15 -14.88 -4.71
CA GLN A 86 -4.13 -13.54 -5.28
C GLN A 86 -5.55 -12.97 -5.33
N PHE A 87 -5.66 -11.66 -5.13
CA PHE A 87 -6.87 -10.90 -5.41
C PHE A 87 -6.99 -10.57 -6.89
N GLU A 88 -8.22 -10.32 -7.31
CA GLU A 88 -8.56 -9.77 -8.63
C GLU A 88 -9.10 -8.35 -8.46
N GLU A 89 -8.91 -7.53 -9.50
CA GLU A 89 -9.48 -6.18 -9.52
C GLU A 89 -11.00 -6.22 -9.66
N GLY A 90 -11.69 -5.42 -8.85
CA GLY A 90 -13.13 -5.20 -8.94
C GLY A 90 -13.48 -3.72 -9.06
N GLU A 91 -14.73 -3.39 -8.74
CA GLU A 91 -15.24 -2.02 -8.87
C GLU A 91 -14.48 -1.01 -8.00
N ARG A 92 -14.04 -1.42 -6.80
CA ARG A 92 -13.29 -0.53 -5.89
C ARG A 92 -11.92 -0.20 -6.47
N GLU A 93 -11.26 -1.16 -7.10
CA GLU A 93 -9.97 -1.00 -7.76
C GLU A 93 -10.09 -0.08 -8.97
N ALA A 94 -11.18 -0.17 -9.75
CA ALA A 94 -11.45 0.76 -10.86
C ALA A 94 -11.59 2.23 -10.39
N ILE A 95 -12.25 2.46 -9.24
CA ILE A 95 -12.34 3.80 -8.64
C ILE A 95 -10.97 4.30 -8.20
N ALA A 96 -10.17 3.45 -7.53
CA ALA A 96 -8.83 3.82 -7.10
C ALA A 96 -7.89 4.06 -8.29
N ARG A 97 -8.02 3.30 -9.37
CA ARG A 97 -7.31 3.54 -10.62
C ARG A 97 -7.58 4.95 -11.16
N SER A 98 -8.86 5.32 -11.21
CA SER A 98 -9.28 6.65 -11.68
C SER A 98 -8.72 7.77 -10.80
N LEU A 99 -8.60 7.55 -9.49
CA LEU A 99 -7.93 8.47 -8.57
C LEU A 99 -6.44 8.60 -8.88
N LEU A 100 -5.74 7.49 -9.05
CA LEU A 100 -4.31 7.48 -9.36
C LEU A 100 -4.03 8.25 -10.65
N GLU A 101 -4.80 7.97 -11.71
CA GLU A 101 -4.71 8.68 -12.99
C GLU A 101 -4.95 10.19 -12.83
N ARG A 102 -6.01 10.59 -12.11
CA ARG A 102 -6.31 12.01 -11.83
C ARG A 102 -5.18 12.71 -11.07
N GLU A 103 -4.50 11.99 -10.18
CA GLU A 103 -3.39 12.52 -9.38
C GLU A 103 -2.02 12.39 -10.11
N GLY A 104 -2.04 11.97 -11.39
CA GLY A 104 -0.86 11.84 -12.24
C GLY A 104 0.05 10.68 -11.85
N VAL A 105 -0.49 9.66 -11.20
CA VAL A 105 0.21 8.43 -10.83
C VAL A 105 -0.12 7.37 -11.88
N THR A 106 0.80 7.14 -12.80
CA THR A 106 0.62 6.21 -13.93
C THR A 106 1.48 4.95 -13.83
N ASP A 107 2.56 4.99 -13.05
CA ASP A 107 3.43 3.85 -12.82
C ASP A 107 3.00 3.12 -11.54
N TYR A 108 2.11 2.13 -11.72
CA TYR A 108 1.62 1.28 -10.64
C TYR A 108 1.34 -0.14 -11.14
N VAL A 109 1.39 -1.11 -10.22
CA VAL A 109 1.04 -2.51 -10.50
C VAL A 109 0.06 -3.00 -9.44
N PHE A 110 -1.06 -3.58 -9.87
CA PHE A 110 -1.95 -4.27 -8.94
C PHE A 110 -1.29 -5.57 -8.46
N LYS A 111 -1.16 -5.73 -7.14
CA LYS A 111 -0.52 -6.90 -6.52
C LYS A 111 -1.25 -7.34 -5.27
N THR A 112 -1.09 -8.61 -4.93
CA THR A 112 -1.40 -9.13 -3.60
C THR A 112 -0.12 -9.36 -2.83
N VAL A 113 -0.01 -8.82 -1.61
CA VAL A 113 1.13 -9.02 -0.73
C VAL A 113 0.70 -9.69 0.57
N HIS A 114 1.58 -10.54 1.10
CA HIS A 114 1.43 -11.08 2.45
C HIS A 114 1.99 -10.09 3.47
N ARG A 115 1.29 -9.93 4.60
CA ARG A 115 1.79 -9.17 5.75
C ARG A 115 1.49 -9.84 7.08
N GLY A 116 2.54 -10.06 7.87
CA GLY A 116 2.45 -10.38 9.28
C GLY A 116 2.46 -9.11 10.12
N ILE A 117 1.44 -8.93 10.96
CA ILE A 117 1.33 -7.80 11.89
C ILE A 117 1.45 -8.38 13.31
N ALA A 118 2.58 -8.12 13.96
CA ALA A 118 2.71 -8.31 15.40
C ALA A 118 2.03 -7.13 16.11
N LYS A 119 1.35 -7.38 17.24
CA LYS A 119 0.99 -6.28 18.14
C LYS A 119 2.29 -5.62 18.60
N LEU A 120 2.52 -4.38 18.20
CA LEU A 120 3.44 -3.49 18.91
C LEU A 120 2.64 -3.00 20.12
N TYR A 121 3.17 -3.20 21.32
CA TYR A 121 2.61 -2.59 22.53
C TYR A 121 2.51 -1.07 22.32
N ASP A 122 1.34 -0.49 22.62
CA ASP A 122 1.13 0.97 22.70
C ASP A 122 2.07 1.61 23.74
#